data_AF-A0A1M5BBW8-F1
#
_entry.id   AF-A0A1M5BBW8-F1
#
_cell.length_a   1.000
_cell.length_b   1.000
_cell.length_c   1.000
_cell.angle_alpha   90.00
_cell.angle_beta   90.00
_cell.angle_gamma   90.00
#
_symmetry.space_group_name_H-M   'P 1'
#
loop_
_entity.id
_entity.type
_entity.pdbx_description
1 polymer ?
#
loop_
_entity_poly.entity_id
_entity_poly.type
_entity_poly.pdbx_seq_one_letter_code
_entity_poly.pdbx_strand_id
1 'polypeptide(L)'
;MPNSKPSATPLQKVLIVEDEGDMCLLLNIMLNGKVDLDHVKTILSAEEYLQKEKPALVILDNKLPDGFGIDYISYIKKNYPEIRIIMISGYDGSAKDVAMENGADIFLEKPFTRNQLFDAITSMLEPINKEALA
;
A
#
# COMPACT_ATOMS: atom_id res chain seq x y z
N MET A 1 21.79 -36.81 3.35
CA MET A 1 20.70 -35.80 3.30
C MET A 1 21.02 -34.70 4.30
N PRO A 2 20.75 -33.44 3.93
CA PRO A 2 19.82 -32.67 4.75
C PRO A 2 18.74 -32.00 3.89
N ASN A 3 17.48 -32.11 4.33
CA ASN A 3 16.39 -31.26 3.89
C ASN A 3 16.66 -29.84 4.39
N SER A 4 16.93 -28.90 3.49
CA SER A 4 16.77 -27.48 3.73
C SER A 4 15.28 -27.19 3.93
N LYS A 5 14.90 -26.79 5.14
CA LYS A 5 13.60 -26.17 5.40
C LYS A 5 13.44 -24.98 4.44
N PRO A 6 12.25 -24.71 3.88
CA PRO A 6 12.01 -23.42 3.26
C PRO A 6 12.21 -22.36 4.35
N SER A 7 13.23 -21.51 4.23
CA SER A 7 13.31 -20.32 5.07
C SER A 7 12.14 -19.44 4.65
N ALA A 8 11.15 -19.26 5.52
CA ALA A 8 10.08 -18.30 5.28
C ALA A 8 10.74 -16.93 5.04
N THR A 9 10.63 -16.41 3.82
CA THR A 9 11.03 -15.03 3.52
C THR A 9 10.26 -14.11 4.46
N PRO A 10 10.92 -13.16 5.15
CA PRO A 10 10.22 -12.23 6.02
C PRO A 10 9.14 -11.48 5.22
N LEU A 11 7.95 -11.36 5.81
CA LEU A 11 6.85 -10.64 5.19
C LEU A 11 7.27 -9.19 4.93
N GLN A 12 6.97 -8.68 3.74
CA GLN A 12 7.26 -7.29 3.43
C GLN A 12 6.29 -6.38 4.17
N LYS A 13 6.83 -5.32 4.77
CA LYS A 13 6.07 -4.35 5.54
C LYS A 13 5.34 -3.38 4.61
N VAL A 14 4.04 -3.23 4.81
CA VAL A 14 3.13 -2.38 4.03
C VAL A 14 2.40 -1.47 5.00
N LEU A 15 2.40 -0.17 4.70
CA LEU A 15 1.66 0.82 5.46
C LEU A 15 0.35 1.17 4.74
N ILE A 16 -0.78 1.11 5.45
CA ILE A 16 -2.05 1.65 4.98
C ILE A 16 -2.27 3.04 5.61
N VAL A 17 -2.63 4.02 4.80
CA VAL A 17 -3.07 5.36 5.21
C VAL A 17 -4.52 5.56 4.77
N GLU A 18 -5.46 5.39 5.70
CA GLU A 18 -6.92 5.35 5.45
C GLU A 18 -7.64 5.68 6.77
N ASP A 19 -8.61 6.58 6.82
CA ASP A 19 -9.27 6.94 8.08
C ASP A 19 -10.48 6.05 8.39
N GLU A 20 -11.09 5.46 7.35
CA GLU A 20 -12.25 4.58 7.48
C GLU A 20 -11.84 3.19 7.99
N GLY A 21 -12.11 2.91 9.27
CA GLY A 21 -11.73 1.64 9.90
C GLY A 21 -12.26 0.38 9.20
N ASP A 22 -13.46 0.46 8.60
CA ASP A 22 -14.05 -0.65 7.85
C ASP A 22 -13.25 -0.94 6.57
N MET A 23 -12.74 0.09 5.89
CA MET A 23 -11.86 -0.07 4.73
C MET A 23 -10.50 -0.67 5.11
N CYS A 24 -9.94 -0.26 6.25
CA CYS A 24 -8.70 -0.86 6.76
C CYS A 24 -8.88 -2.34 7.07
N LEU A 25 -9.98 -2.70 7.73
CA LEU A 25 -10.33 -4.09 8.02
C LEU A 25 -10.51 -4.89 6.72
N LEU A 26 -11.20 -4.32 5.73
CA LEU A 26 -11.41 -4.95 4.43
C LEU A 26 -10.08 -5.22 3.71
N LEU A 27 -9.17 -4.24 3.66
CA LEU A 27 -7.85 -4.39 3.07
C LEU A 27 -7.05 -5.49 3.79
N ASN A 28 -7.08 -5.52 5.12
CA ASN A 28 -6.42 -6.57 5.90
C ASN A 28 -6.97 -7.97 5.57
N ILE A 29 -8.30 -8.11 5.46
CA ILE A 29 -8.96 -9.38 5.07
C ILE A 29 -8.57 -9.77 3.63
N MET A 30 -8.55 -8.82 2.69
CA MET A 30 -8.16 -9.08 1.31
C MET A 30 -6.70 -9.57 1.21
N LEU A 31 -5.80 -8.98 1.98
CA LEU A 31 -4.37 -9.32 1.98
C LEU A 31 -4.06 -10.61 2.76
N ASN A 32 -4.89 -10.98 3.73
CA ASN A 32 -4.89 -12.30 4.38
C ASN A 32 -3.50 -12.74 4.88
N GLY A 33 -2.81 -11.85 5.60
CA GLY A 33 -1.51 -12.14 6.22
C GLY A 33 -0.35 -12.39 5.24
N LYS A 34 -0.51 -12.04 3.95
CA LYS A 34 0.55 -12.17 2.95
C LYS A 34 1.62 -11.09 3.02
N VAL A 35 1.37 -10.03 3.79
CA VAL A 35 2.28 -8.91 4.05
C VAL A 35 2.14 -8.50 5.52
N ASP A 36 3.16 -7.85 6.07
CA ASP A 36 3.13 -7.29 7.42
C ASP A 36 2.48 -5.90 7.34
N LEU A 37 1.27 -5.76 7.90
CA LEU A 37 0.44 -4.56 7.73
C LEU A 37 0.43 -3.68 8.98
N ASP A 38 0.85 -2.44 8.79
CA ASP A 38 0.59 -1.36 9.73
C ASP A 38 -0.44 -0.39 9.13
N HIS A 39 -1.13 0.33 10.01
CA HIS A 39 -2.19 1.24 9.61
C HIS A 39 -2.15 2.55 10.41
N VAL A 40 -2.36 3.66 9.70
CA VAL A 40 -2.48 5.00 10.25
C VAL A 40 -3.63 5.76 9.56
N LYS A 41 -4.18 6.77 10.23
CA LYS A 41 -5.44 7.43 9.83
C LYS A 41 -5.29 8.82 9.21
N THR A 42 -4.08 9.37 9.22
CA THR A 42 -3.82 10.75 8.82
C THR A 42 -2.46 10.84 8.12
N ILE A 43 -2.29 11.86 7.28
CA ILE A 43 -1.00 12.18 6.64
C ILE A 43 0.05 12.42 7.73
N LEU A 44 -0.27 13.19 8.77
CA LEU A 44 0.65 13.45 9.88
C LEU A 44 1.13 12.16 10.54
N SER A 45 0.22 11.23 10.86
CA SER A 45 0.60 9.94 11.44
C SER A 45 1.42 9.06 10.49
N ALA A 46 1.22 9.20 9.17
CA ALA A 46 2.05 8.53 8.19
C ALA A 46 3.47 9.10 8.17
N GLU A 47 3.64 10.42 8.26
CA GLU A 47 4.97 11.05 8.37
C GLU A 47 5.71 10.58 9.63
N GLU A 48 5.05 10.58 10.78
CA GLU A 48 5.62 10.09 12.04
C GLU A 48 6.01 8.62 11.99
N TYR A 49 5.23 7.81 11.25
CA TYR A 49 5.53 6.40 11.02
C TYR A 49 6.76 6.23 10.13
N LEU A 50 6.82 6.93 8.99
CA LEU A 50 7.93 6.82 8.02
C LEU A 50 9.28 7.30 8.58
N GLN A 51 9.28 8.11 9.64
CA GLN A 51 10.51 8.48 10.36
C GLN A 51 11.10 7.33 11.18
N LYS A 52 10.27 6.37 11.60
CA LYS A 52 10.64 5.28 12.52
C LYS A 52 10.77 3.95 11.80
N GLU A 53 9.88 3.70 10.85
CA GLU A 53 9.71 2.45 10.13
C GLU A 53 9.97 2.65 8.63
N LYS A 54 10.35 1.57 7.94
CA LYS A 54 10.64 1.59 6.50
C LYS A 54 9.78 0.56 5.78
N PRO A 55 8.51 0.89 5.48
CA PRO A 55 7.66 -0.01 4.69
C PRO A 55 8.19 -0.09 3.27
N ALA A 56 8.03 -1.25 2.63
CA ALA A 56 8.34 -1.41 1.21
C ALA A 56 7.31 -0.72 0.31
N LEU A 57 6.07 -0.60 0.80
CA LEU A 57 4.95 -0.05 0.06
C LEU A 57 3.98 0.70 0.98
N VAL A 58 3.44 1.81 0.47
CA VAL A 58 2.35 2.56 1.08
C VAL A 58 1.10 2.42 0.22
N ILE A 59 0.00 2.01 0.84
CA ILE A 59 -1.36 2.09 0.30
C ILE A 59 -1.97 3.38 0.84
N LEU A 60 -2.29 4.32 -0.04
CA LEU A 60 -2.69 5.68 0.33
C LEU A 60 -4.09 5.97 -0.19
N ASP A 61 -5.04 6.24 0.72
CA ASP A 61 -6.32 6.82 0.31
C ASP A 61 -6.15 8.29 -0.09
N ASN A 62 -6.99 8.76 -1.02
CA ASN A 62 -6.94 10.14 -1.46
C ASN A 62 -7.53 11.12 -0.45
N LYS A 63 -8.60 10.78 0.25
CA LYS A 63 -9.34 11.72 1.08
C LYS A 63 -9.12 11.38 2.54
N LEU A 64 -8.22 12.13 3.18
CA LEU A 64 -7.88 11.94 4.58
C LEU A 64 -8.42 13.12 5.43
N PRO A 65 -8.56 12.95 6.76
CA PRO A 65 -9.08 14.00 7.64
C PRO A 65 -8.23 15.28 7.65
N ASP A 66 -6.95 15.17 7.34
CA ASP A 66 -5.96 16.25 7.38
C ASP A 66 -5.43 16.69 6.01
N GLY A 67 -6.01 16.19 4.91
CA GLY A 67 -5.65 16.63 3.56
C GLY A 67 -5.94 15.60 2.47
N PHE A 68 -5.30 15.81 1.31
CA PHE A 68 -5.41 14.89 0.19
C PHE A 68 -4.14 14.05 0.04
N GLY A 69 -4.30 12.72 -0.05
CA GLY A 69 -3.21 11.79 -0.27
C GLY A 69 -2.45 12.07 -1.57
N ILE A 70 -3.13 12.56 -2.61
CA ILE A 70 -2.49 12.90 -3.89
C ILE A 70 -1.35 13.92 -3.75
N ASP A 71 -1.49 14.87 -2.83
CA ASP A 71 -0.48 15.90 -2.56
C ASP A 71 0.70 15.33 -1.74
N TYR A 72 0.45 14.27 -0.97
CA TYR A 72 1.42 13.61 -0.13
C TYR A 72 2.37 12.67 -0.91
N ILE A 73 1.96 12.19 -2.08
CA ILE A 73 2.76 11.29 -2.94
C ILE A 73 4.15 11.90 -3.21
N SER A 74 4.19 13.17 -3.63
CA SER A 74 5.46 13.83 -3.96
C SER A 74 6.37 13.99 -2.74
N TYR A 75 5.81 14.17 -1.54
CA TYR A 75 6.59 14.18 -0.31
C TYR A 75 7.22 12.81 -0.05
N ILE A 76 6.44 11.72 -0.15
CA ILE A 76 6.97 10.36 0.05
C ILE A 76 8.08 10.08 -0.96
N LYS A 77 7.86 10.34 -2.26
CA LYS A 77 8.87 10.07 -3.29
C LYS A 77 10.14 10.90 -3.16
N LYS A 78 10.03 12.15 -2.68
CA LYS A 78 11.19 13.00 -2.44
C LYS A 78 12.04 12.54 -1.26
N ASN A 79 11.41 12.15 -0.16
CA ASN A 79 12.12 11.82 1.10
C ASN A 79 12.44 10.33 1.23
N TYR A 80 11.65 9.47 0.59
CA TYR A 80 11.72 8.01 0.67
C TYR A 80 11.53 7.38 -0.73
N PRO A 81 12.46 7.62 -1.68
CA PRO A 81 12.29 7.24 -3.09
C PRO A 81 12.12 5.74 -3.34
N GLU A 82 12.62 4.89 -2.43
CA GLU A 82 12.51 3.44 -2.50
C GLU A 82 11.10 2.91 -2.18
N ILE A 83 10.27 3.71 -1.49
CA ILE A 83 8.92 3.30 -1.08
C ILE A 83 8.00 3.30 -2.30
N ARG A 84 7.36 2.16 -2.54
CA ARG A 84 6.31 2.03 -3.57
C ARG A 84 5.00 2.63 -3.08
N ILE A 85 4.23 3.24 -3.98
CA ILE A 85 2.98 3.91 -3.64
C ILE A 85 1.85 3.38 -4.50
N ILE A 86 0.86 2.78 -3.86
CA ILE A 86 -0.45 2.51 -4.45
C ILE A 86 -1.40 3.57 -3.92
N MET A 87 -1.93 4.40 -4.81
CA MET A 87 -3.04 5.26 -4.46
C MET A 87 -4.36 4.52 -4.67
N ILE A 88 -5.26 4.61 -3.70
CA ILE A 88 -6.62 4.11 -3.80
C ILE A 88 -7.56 5.31 -3.72
N SER A 89 -8.52 5.43 -4.63
CA SER A 89 -9.49 6.52 -4.61
C SER A 89 -10.86 6.07 -5.11
N GLY A 90 -11.93 6.48 -4.43
CA GLY A 90 -13.30 6.40 -4.94
C GLY A 90 -13.80 7.70 -5.59
N TYR A 91 -12.97 8.74 -5.58
CA TYR A 91 -13.24 9.99 -6.27
C TYR A 91 -12.76 9.88 -7.72
N ASP A 92 -13.58 10.41 -8.63
CA ASP A 92 -13.42 10.48 -10.09
C ASP A 92 -12.03 10.14 -10.67
N GLY A 93 -12.01 9.32 -11.73
CA GLY A 93 -10.77 8.92 -12.43
C GLY A 93 -9.87 10.06 -12.94
N SER A 94 -10.27 11.32 -12.78
CA SER A 94 -9.44 12.52 -13.03
C SER A 94 -8.22 12.58 -12.11
N ALA A 95 -8.30 12.00 -10.91
CA ALA A 95 -7.18 11.96 -9.96
C ALA A 95 -6.04 11.04 -10.42
N LYS A 96 -6.30 10.12 -11.37
CA LYS A 96 -5.31 9.13 -11.81
C LYS A 96 -4.08 9.78 -12.43
N ASP A 97 -4.27 10.64 -13.42
CA ASP A 97 -3.15 11.22 -14.17
C ASP A 97 -2.25 12.04 -13.23
N VAL A 98 -2.87 12.86 -12.36
CA VAL A 98 -2.16 13.66 -11.36
C VAL A 98 -1.43 12.77 -10.35
N ALA A 99 -2.04 11.67 -9.90
CA ALA A 99 -1.39 10.75 -8.97
C ALA A 99 -0.13 10.12 -9.59
N MET A 100 -0.23 9.68 -10.84
CA MET A 100 0.89 9.10 -11.58
C MET A 100 1.99 10.15 -11.83
N GLU A 101 1.63 11.38 -12.20
CA GLU A 101 2.56 12.50 -12.37
C GLU A 101 3.29 12.85 -11.06
N ASN A 102 2.59 12.82 -9.92
CA ASN A 102 3.16 13.05 -8.59
C ASN A 102 4.06 11.90 -8.11
N GLY A 103 4.06 10.76 -8.82
CA GLY A 103 4.95 9.64 -8.61
C GLY A 103 4.30 8.40 -7.99
N ALA A 104 2.97 8.25 -8.02
CA ALA A 104 2.36 6.96 -7.70
C ALA A 104 2.89 5.87 -8.64
N ASP A 105 3.10 4.67 -8.11
CA ASP A 105 3.47 3.53 -8.94
C ASP A 105 2.21 2.90 -9.56
N ILE A 106 1.11 2.84 -8.80
CA ILE A 106 -0.20 2.34 -9.25
C ILE A 106 -1.33 3.19 -8.68
N PHE A 107 -2.39 3.36 -9.46
CA PHE A 107 -3.67 3.90 -9.02
C PHE A 107 -4.77 2.84 -9.12
N LEU A 108 -5.50 2.60 -8.04
CA LEU A 108 -6.67 1.72 -7.98
C LEU A 108 -7.93 2.52 -7.68
N GLU A 109 -8.88 2.47 -8.61
CA GLU A 109 -10.20 3.09 -8.44
C GLU A 109 -11.11 2.19 -7.59
N LYS A 110 -11.80 2.75 -6.59
CA LYS A 110 -12.85 2.07 -5.83
C LYS A 110 -14.13 2.05 -6.71
N PRO A 111 -14.82 0.90 -6.86
CA PRO A 111 -14.55 -0.39 -6.23
C PRO A 111 -13.49 -1.22 -6.98
N PHE A 112 -12.62 -1.89 -6.23
CA PHE A 112 -11.64 -2.84 -6.74
C PHE A 112 -11.84 -4.23 -6.11
N THR A 113 -11.37 -5.24 -6.83
CA THR A 113 -11.38 -6.64 -6.38
C THR A 113 -10.13 -6.98 -5.58
N ARG A 114 -10.20 -8.05 -4.78
CA ARG A 114 -9.04 -8.62 -4.09
C ARG A 114 -7.89 -8.94 -5.05
N ASN A 115 -8.20 -9.45 -6.24
CA ASN A 115 -7.18 -9.78 -7.24
C ASN A 115 -6.48 -8.52 -7.77
N GLN A 116 -7.23 -7.45 -8.05
CA GLN A 116 -6.63 -6.18 -8.48
C GLN A 116 -5.68 -5.60 -7.42
N LEU A 117 -6.08 -5.62 -6.14
CA LEU A 117 -5.21 -5.20 -5.04
C LEU A 117 -3.95 -6.05 -4.95
N PHE A 118 -4.11 -7.38 -5.04
CA PHE A 118 -3.00 -8.30 -4.93
C PHE A 118 -2.05 -8.20 -6.12
N ASP A 119 -2.56 -8.10 -7.35
CA ASP A 119 -1.76 -7.92 -8.55
C ASP A 119 -0.98 -6.58 -8.48
N ALA A 120 -1.61 -5.52 -8.00
CA ALA A 120 -0.94 -4.24 -7.80
C ALA A 120 0.26 -4.37 -6.84
N ILE A 121 0.06 -4.99 -5.68
CA ILE A 121 1.11 -5.19 -4.68
C ILE A 121 2.21 -6.13 -5.22
N THR A 122 1.84 -7.29 -5.74
CA THR A 122 2.80 -8.31 -6.22
C THR A 122 3.57 -7.92 -7.47
N SER A 123 3.08 -6.96 -8.25
CA SER A 123 3.83 -6.43 -9.38
C SER A 123 5.02 -5.57 -8.96
N MET A 124 5.03 -5.07 -7.71
CA MET A 124 6.06 -4.14 -7.20
C MET A 124 6.89 -4.73 -6.07
N LEU A 125 6.38 -5.77 -5.42
CA LEU A 125 7.01 -6.51 -4.36
C LEU A 125 7.67 -7.77 -4.95
N GLU A 126 8.77 -8.25 -4.35
CA GLU A 126 9.36 -9.55 -4.74
C GLU A 126 8.30 -10.66 -4.66
N PRO A 127 8.37 -11.72 -5.49
CA PRO A 127 7.23 -12.61 -5.73
C PRO A 127 6.63 -13.16 -4.42
N ILE A 128 5.52 -12.55 -4.00
CA ILE A 128 4.65 -13.10 -2.97
C ILE A 128 4.10 -14.39 -3.56
N ASN A 129 4.40 -15.52 -2.93
CA ASN A 129 4.13 -16.83 -3.52
C ASN A 129 2.65 -16.95 -3.91
N LYS A 130 2.38 -17.08 -5.22
CA LYS A 130 1.02 -17.09 -5.80
C LYS A 130 0.24 -18.38 -5.49
N GLU A 131 0.89 -19.38 -4.89
CA GLU A 131 0.29 -20.71 -4.60
C GLU A 131 -0.81 -20.69 -3.52
N ALA A 132 -0.99 -19.60 -2.77
CA ALA A 132 -2.03 -19.49 -1.75
C ALA A 132 -3.39 -18.95 -2.29
N LEU A 133 -3.67 -19.17 -3.59
CA LEU A 133 -4.88 -18.71 -4.29
C LEU A 133 -5.95 -19.80 -4.48
N ALA A 134 -5.72 -21.01 -3.97
CA ALA A 134 -6.69 -22.11 -3.97
C ALA A 134 -7.45 -22.19 -2.64
#